data_AF-A0A0V0T468-F1
#
_entry.id   AF-A0A0V0T468-F1
#
_cell.length_a   1.000
_cell.length_b   1.000
_cell.length_c   1.000
_cell.angle_alpha   90.00
_cell.angle_beta   90.00
_cell.angle_gamma   90.00
#
_symmetry.space_group_name_H-M   'P 1'
#
loop_
_entity.id
_entity.type
_entity.pdbx_description
1 polymer ?
#
loop_
_entity_poly.entity_id
_entity_poly.type
_entity_poly.pdbx_seq_one_letter_code
_entity_poly.pdbx_strand_id
1 'polypeptide(L)'
;MNSGVEGCESELKLAQRWAYDVNYPYDDPGALKQVVLSTNGSNVAAFMVESIQGEGGVRVAKDGGYWRKMKFKLGEDVLVKGCVLTIRMLVQTSLFLPDQQSSTFGVVEEENLASDAFKMEYLFHQQTHGLPSAIVKAVRSKGLLNATEINSGYDARELCIRVLENGLLAKITHGHKIRFAPPLVIDETQVTLSGRDAL
;
A
#
# COMPACT_ATOMS: atom_id res chain seq x y z
N MET A 1 18.26 11.91 4.51
CA MET A 1 16.87 12.19 4.90
C MET A 1 16.54 11.30 6.08
N ASN A 2 15.75 11.81 7.01
CA ASN A 2 15.49 11.21 8.32
C ASN A 2 14.05 10.68 8.46
N SER A 3 13.14 11.05 7.55
CA SER A 3 11.75 10.59 7.56
C SER A 3 11.22 10.30 6.16
N GLY A 4 10.13 9.53 6.07
CA GLY A 4 9.45 9.29 4.79
C GLY A 4 8.91 10.58 4.14
N VAL A 5 8.47 11.55 4.95
CA VAL A 5 8.00 12.86 4.48
C VAL A 5 9.14 13.66 3.84
N GLU A 6 10.32 13.67 4.49
CA GLU A 6 11.53 14.28 3.90
C GLU A 6 11.94 13.58 2.60
N GLY A 7 11.73 12.26 2.51
CA GLY A 7 11.78 11.46 1.29
C GLY A 7 10.96 12.06 0.16
N CYS A 8 9.65 12.15 0.40
CA CYS A 8 8.68 12.67 -0.55
C CYS A 8 9.00 14.12 -0.95
N GLU A 9 9.34 14.97 0.02
CA GLU A 9 9.68 16.37 -0.25
C GLU A 9 10.95 16.52 -1.08
N SER A 10 11.95 15.67 -0.87
CA SER A 10 13.17 15.71 -1.65
C SER A 10 12.94 15.24 -3.09
N GLU A 11 12.11 14.22 -3.28
CA GLU A 11 11.66 13.77 -4.60
C GLU A 11 10.82 14.85 -5.31
N LEU A 12 9.92 15.51 -4.57
CA LEU A 12 9.17 16.66 -5.07
C LEU A 12 10.09 17.82 -5.43
N LYS A 13 11.09 18.17 -4.63
CA LYS A 13 12.08 19.22 -4.94
C LYS A 13 12.95 18.85 -6.14
N LEU A 14 13.25 17.57 -6.33
CA LEU A 14 13.95 17.06 -7.52
C LEU A 14 13.10 17.25 -8.79
N ALA A 15 11.78 17.04 -8.68
CA ALA A 15 10.82 17.24 -9.77
C ALA A 15 10.42 18.72 -9.95
N GLN A 16 10.35 19.50 -8.88
CA GLN A 16 9.94 20.89 -8.83
C GLN A 16 11.08 21.80 -9.25
N ARG A 17 11.33 21.79 -10.56
CA ARG A 17 11.74 22.99 -11.27
C ARG A 17 10.58 23.59 -12.10
N TRP A 18 9.46 22.86 -12.30
CA TRP A 18 8.41 23.19 -13.30
C TRP A 18 6.98 22.60 -13.09
N ALA A 19 6.47 22.29 -11.88
CA ALA A 19 5.19 21.55 -11.78
C ALA A 19 4.22 22.00 -10.66
N TYR A 20 2.92 21.82 -10.93
CA TYR A 20 1.78 21.98 -10.01
C TYR A 20 1.22 20.60 -9.60
N ASP A 21 0.67 20.49 -8.38
CA ASP A 21 0.07 19.25 -7.88
C ASP A 21 -1.32 18.99 -8.49
N VAL A 22 -1.47 17.85 -9.18
CA VAL A 22 -2.74 17.40 -9.75
C VAL A 22 -3.04 15.97 -9.30
N ASN A 23 -4.19 15.77 -8.67
CA ASN A 23 -4.65 14.44 -8.24
C ASN A 23 -5.37 13.70 -9.37
N TYR A 24 -5.24 12.38 -9.39
CA TYR A 24 -5.93 11.50 -10.33
C TYR A 24 -6.36 10.20 -9.62
N PRO A 25 -7.39 9.48 -10.13
CA PRO A 25 -7.84 8.23 -9.55
C PRO A 25 -6.74 7.14 -9.55
N TYR A 26 -6.58 6.46 -8.41
CA TYR A 26 -5.67 5.31 -8.30
C TYR A 26 -6.13 4.14 -9.19
N ASP A 27 -5.17 3.40 -9.73
CA ASP A 27 -5.39 2.26 -10.64
C ASP A 27 -6.12 2.64 -11.96
N ASP A 28 -6.00 3.90 -12.39
CA ASP A 28 -6.55 4.39 -13.66
C ASP A 28 -5.47 5.06 -14.55
N PRO A 29 -4.73 4.28 -15.35
CA PRO A 29 -3.77 4.82 -16.30
C PRO A 29 -4.40 5.68 -17.40
N GLY A 30 -5.71 5.52 -17.66
CA GLY A 30 -6.43 6.34 -18.63
C GLY A 30 -6.63 7.76 -18.11
N ALA A 31 -7.07 7.90 -16.86
CA ALA A 31 -7.19 9.18 -16.19
C ALA A 31 -5.84 9.90 -16.09
N LEU A 32 -4.76 9.20 -15.73
CA LEU A 32 -3.42 9.81 -15.71
C LEU A 32 -3.03 10.35 -17.09
N LYS A 33 -3.25 9.57 -18.15
CA LYS A 33 -2.96 10.01 -19.52
C LYS A 33 -3.75 11.27 -19.88
N GLN A 34 -5.02 11.34 -19.50
CA GLN A 34 -5.84 12.54 -19.73
C GLN A 34 -5.31 13.75 -18.96
N VAL A 35 -4.90 13.58 -17.70
CA VAL A 35 -4.27 14.66 -16.91
C VAL A 35 -3.04 15.18 -17.63
N VAL A 36 -2.10 14.31 -18.01
CA VAL A 36 -0.85 14.70 -18.71
C VAL A 36 -1.14 15.44 -20.02
N LEU A 37 -2.11 14.97 -20.80
CA LEU A 37 -2.52 15.60 -22.07
C LEU A 37 -3.21 16.96 -21.83
N SER A 38 -4.10 17.05 -20.83
CA SER A 38 -4.84 18.27 -20.51
C SER A 38 -3.97 19.41 -19.99
N THR A 39 -2.83 19.07 -19.38
CA THR A 39 -1.79 20.04 -18.95
C THR A 39 -0.80 20.39 -20.07
N ASN A 40 -1.14 20.05 -21.33
CA ASN A 40 -0.33 20.29 -22.52
C ASN A 40 1.05 19.60 -22.54
N GLY A 41 1.25 18.55 -21.73
CA GLY A 41 2.47 17.74 -21.67
C GLY A 41 3.76 18.44 -21.22
N SER A 42 3.85 19.78 -21.31
CA SER A 42 5.05 20.57 -21.07
C SER A 42 5.23 21.03 -19.62
N ASN A 43 4.19 20.88 -18.78
CA ASN A 43 4.17 21.35 -17.38
C ASN A 43 4.06 20.21 -16.35
N VAL A 44 4.23 18.96 -16.77
CA VAL A 44 4.23 17.80 -15.86
C VAL A 44 5.65 17.27 -15.77
N ALA A 45 6.34 17.60 -14.68
CA ALA A 45 7.72 17.17 -14.46
C ALA A 45 7.81 15.73 -13.91
N ALA A 46 6.80 15.28 -13.16
CA ALA A 46 6.78 13.96 -12.57
C ALA A 46 5.34 13.50 -12.28
N PHE A 47 5.16 12.19 -12.15
CA PHE A 47 4.01 11.65 -11.44
C PHE A 47 4.50 10.76 -10.29
N MET A 48 3.80 10.87 -9.16
CA MET A 48 4.11 10.14 -7.94
C MET A 48 2.99 9.16 -7.65
N VAL A 49 3.33 7.90 -7.35
CA VAL A 49 2.32 6.89 -7.03
C VAL A 49 2.87 5.78 -6.15
N GLU A 50 2.05 5.34 -5.20
CA GLU A 50 2.31 4.19 -4.33
C GLU A 50 2.03 2.87 -5.06
N SER A 51 2.82 1.83 -4.75
CA SER A 51 2.55 0.50 -5.32
C SER A 51 1.30 -0.16 -4.74
N ILE A 52 1.00 0.16 -3.48
CA ILE A 52 -0.17 -0.25 -2.72
C ILE A 52 -0.56 0.99 -1.91
N GLN A 53 -1.81 1.44 -1.97
CA GLN A 53 -2.22 2.55 -1.10
C GLN A 53 -2.43 2.05 0.32
N GLY A 54 -1.44 2.25 1.18
CA GLY A 54 -1.46 1.79 2.58
C GLY A 54 -2.56 2.48 3.38
N GLU A 55 -2.50 3.81 3.47
CA GLU A 55 -3.51 4.64 4.16
C GLU A 55 -4.87 4.66 3.44
N GLY A 56 -4.91 4.28 2.16
CA GLY A 56 -6.14 4.07 1.39
C GLY A 56 -6.91 2.80 1.75
N GLY A 57 -6.41 2.03 2.72
CA GLY A 57 -6.96 0.74 3.15
C GLY A 57 -6.43 -0.42 2.31
N VAL A 58 -5.10 -0.48 2.18
CA VAL A 58 -4.36 -1.54 1.47
C VAL A 58 -4.99 -1.81 0.10
N ARG A 59 -5.05 -0.77 -0.73
CA ARG A 59 -5.56 -0.90 -2.10
C ARG A 59 -4.45 -1.43 -2.98
N VAL A 60 -4.60 -2.67 -3.42
CA VAL A 60 -3.75 -3.30 -4.42
C VAL A 60 -4.37 -3.05 -5.79
N ALA A 61 -3.54 -2.67 -6.77
CA ALA A 61 -3.98 -2.58 -8.17
C ALA A 61 -4.55 -3.92 -8.65
N LYS A 62 -5.72 -3.88 -9.30
CA LYS A 62 -6.57 -5.05 -9.56
C LYS A 62 -5.88 -6.18 -10.33
N ASP A 63 -4.91 -5.84 -11.17
CA ASP A 63 -4.37 -6.77 -12.16
C ASP A 63 -2.89 -7.11 -11.92
N GLY A 64 -2.30 -6.62 -10.82
CA GLY A 64 -0.86 -6.73 -10.52
C GLY A 64 0.06 -6.04 -11.54
N GLY A 65 -0.51 -5.50 -12.63
CA GLY A 65 0.19 -4.96 -13.79
C GLY A 65 0.02 -3.46 -13.97
N TYR A 66 -0.43 -2.71 -12.96
CA TYR A 66 -0.58 -1.25 -13.04
C TYR A 66 0.66 -0.58 -13.62
N TRP A 67 1.84 -0.93 -13.11
CA TRP A 67 3.12 -0.42 -13.63
C TRP A 67 3.39 -0.80 -15.08
N ARG A 68 3.02 -2.02 -15.49
CA ARG A 68 3.18 -2.51 -16.85
C ARG A 68 2.24 -1.75 -17.81
N LYS A 69 1.01 -1.52 -17.37
CA LYS A 69 -0.01 -0.73 -18.09
C LYS A 69 0.33 0.75 -18.14
N MET A 70 0.91 1.31 -17.08
CA MET A 70 1.39 2.70 -17.04
C MET A 70 2.49 2.91 -18.08
N LYS A 71 3.53 2.06 -18.06
CA LYS A 71 4.59 2.08 -19.09
C LYS A 71 4.02 1.95 -20.50
N PHE A 72 3.07 1.04 -20.70
CA PHE A 72 2.48 0.79 -22.02
C PHE A 72 1.52 1.90 -22.51
N LYS A 73 0.62 2.41 -21.65
CA LYS A 73 -0.44 3.36 -22.04
C LYS A 73 0.03 4.81 -22.08
N LEU A 74 0.97 5.19 -21.20
CA LEU A 74 1.68 6.47 -21.34
C LEU A 74 2.54 6.42 -22.61
N GLY A 75 3.06 5.24 -22.97
CA GLY A 75 3.94 5.07 -24.13
C GLY A 75 5.33 5.62 -23.82
N GLU A 76 6.37 5.01 -24.42
CA GLU A 76 7.73 5.53 -24.32
C GLU A 76 7.79 6.99 -24.77
N ASP A 77 7.00 7.38 -25.78
CA ASP A 77 6.93 8.75 -26.28
C ASP A 77 6.51 9.80 -25.24
N VAL A 78 5.59 9.53 -24.29
CA VAL A 78 5.21 10.53 -23.26
C VAL A 78 6.24 10.59 -22.15
N LEU A 79 6.80 9.44 -21.76
CA LEU A 79 7.89 9.35 -20.78
C LEU A 79 9.18 10.01 -21.30
N VAL A 80 9.44 9.92 -22.61
CA VAL A 80 10.68 10.40 -23.26
C VAL A 80 10.54 11.82 -23.81
N LYS A 81 9.39 12.23 -24.38
CA LYS A 81 9.21 13.60 -24.90
C LYS A 81 8.84 14.64 -23.83
N GLY A 82 8.27 14.20 -22.70
CA GLY A 82 7.89 15.09 -21.59
C GLY A 82 8.89 15.15 -20.42
N CYS A 83 9.98 14.37 -20.45
CA CYS A 83 10.90 14.21 -19.30
C CYS A 83 10.15 13.95 -17.98
N VAL A 84 9.10 13.13 -18.01
CA VAL A 84 8.25 12.91 -16.83
C VAL A 84 8.87 11.86 -15.92
N LEU A 85 9.40 12.29 -14.77
CA LEU A 85 9.97 11.39 -13.77
C LEU A 85 8.88 10.53 -13.10
N THR A 86 9.14 9.23 -12.97
CA THR A 86 8.28 8.34 -12.18
C THR A 86 8.82 8.25 -10.76
N ILE A 87 8.03 8.69 -9.78
CA ILE A 87 8.39 8.61 -8.36
C ILE A 87 7.58 7.48 -7.72
N ARG A 88 8.28 6.49 -7.17
CA ARG A 88 7.66 5.31 -6.55
C ARG A 88 7.74 5.44 -5.03
N MET A 89 6.61 5.74 -4.42
CA MET A 89 6.48 5.82 -2.97
C MET A 89 6.49 4.42 -2.38
N LEU A 90 7.54 4.10 -1.63
CA LEU A 90 7.78 2.75 -1.07
C LEU A 90 7.94 2.74 0.45
N VAL A 91 7.78 3.87 1.15
CA VAL A 91 8.03 3.98 2.61
C VAL A 91 7.36 2.86 3.42
N GLN A 92 6.17 2.40 2.99
CA GLN A 92 5.41 1.35 3.66
C GLN A 92 5.51 -0.04 2.99
N THR A 93 6.05 -0.14 1.77
CA THR A 93 6.09 -1.39 0.98
C THR A 93 7.52 -1.83 0.64
N SER A 94 8.54 -1.08 1.06
CA SER A 94 9.95 -1.24 0.69
C SER A 94 10.56 -2.54 1.22
N LEU A 95 10.13 -3.00 2.40
CA LEU A 95 10.59 -4.26 3.01
C LEU A 95 10.21 -5.51 2.21
N PHE A 96 9.33 -5.38 1.21
CA PHE A 96 8.97 -6.48 0.30
C PHE A 96 9.73 -6.43 -1.04
N LEU A 97 10.75 -5.58 -1.18
CA LEU A 97 11.53 -5.43 -2.41
C LEU A 97 12.99 -5.87 -2.22
N PRO A 98 13.54 -6.71 -3.12
CA PRO A 98 14.81 -7.43 -2.91
C PRO A 98 16.05 -6.64 -3.34
N ASP A 99 16.19 -5.37 -2.95
CA ASP A 99 17.38 -4.60 -3.38
C ASP A 99 17.61 -3.38 -2.48
N GLN A 100 18.37 -3.51 -1.37
CA GLN A 100 19.05 -2.41 -0.64
C GLN A 100 20.12 -2.95 0.36
N GLN A 101 21.30 -2.32 0.43
CA GLN A 101 22.46 -2.74 1.25
C GLN A 101 22.43 -2.17 2.69
N SER A 102 21.63 -2.75 3.57
CA SER A 102 21.68 -2.50 5.03
C SER A 102 21.61 -3.83 5.78
N SER A 103 22.24 -3.94 6.95
CA SER A 103 22.23 -5.16 7.77
C SER A 103 20.82 -5.68 8.06
N THR A 104 19.83 -4.79 8.13
CA THR A 104 18.41 -5.17 8.25
C THR A 104 17.86 -5.86 7.00
N PHE A 105 18.25 -5.41 5.81
CA PHE A 105 17.85 -6.08 4.56
C PHE A 105 18.57 -7.41 4.38
N GLY A 106 19.82 -7.52 4.83
CA GLY A 106 20.54 -8.78 4.92
C GLY A 106 19.73 -9.83 5.67
N VAL A 107 19.21 -9.49 6.86
CA VAL A 107 18.33 -10.41 7.64
C VAL A 107 17.04 -10.75 6.87
N VAL A 108 16.39 -9.79 6.21
CA VAL A 108 15.16 -10.03 5.45
C VAL A 108 15.38 -11.02 4.30
N GLU A 109 16.53 -10.94 3.63
CA GLU A 109 16.91 -11.87 2.56
C GLU A 109 17.40 -13.22 3.12
N GLU A 110 18.30 -13.21 4.10
CA GLU A 110 18.86 -14.40 4.73
C GLU A 110 17.78 -15.28 5.38
N GLU A 111 16.82 -14.66 6.05
CA GLU A 111 15.70 -15.36 6.71
C GLU A 111 14.48 -15.54 5.79
N ASN A 112 14.56 -15.12 4.51
CA ASN A 112 13.49 -15.26 3.52
C ASN A 112 12.11 -14.71 3.97
N LEU A 113 12.13 -13.64 4.79
CA LEU A 113 10.96 -13.08 5.45
C LEU A 113 9.90 -12.56 4.46
N ALA A 114 10.33 -12.15 3.26
CA ALA A 114 9.40 -11.73 2.21
C ALA A 114 8.52 -12.88 1.73
N SER A 115 9.07 -14.08 1.57
CA SER A 115 8.31 -15.27 1.16
C SER A 115 7.39 -15.73 2.29
N ASP A 116 7.85 -15.66 3.54
CA ASP A 116 7.06 -16.05 4.70
C ASP A 116 5.90 -15.08 4.96
N ALA A 117 6.07 -13.79 4.66
CA ALA A 117 4.98 -12.83 4.72
C ALA A 117 3.77 -13.23 3.84
N PHE A 118 4.00 -13.82 2.66
CA PHE A 118 2.93 -14.33 1.80
C PHE A 118 2.28 -15.60 2.35
N LYS A 119 3.03 -16.45 3.07
CA LYS A 119 2.45 -17.61 3.78
C LYS A 119 1.55 -17.14 4.93
N MET A 120 2.04 -16.19 5.72
CA MET A 120 1.27 -15.61 6.82
C MET A 120 0.04 -14.84 6.33
N GLU A 121 0.14 -14.17 5.18
CA GLU A 121 -1.02 -13.54 4.50
C GLU A 121 -2.15 -14.56 4.27
N TYR A 122 -1.80 -15.72 3.72
CA TYR A 122 -2.76 -16.79 3.45
C TYR A 122 -3.45 -17.27 4.73
N LEU A 123 -2.69 -17.48 5.81
CA LEU A 123 -3.24 -17.86 7.11
C LEU A 123 -4.15 -16.78 7.68
N PHE A 124 -3.75 -15.51 7.63
CA PHE A 124 -4.58 -14.39 8.07
C PHE A 124 -5.91 -14.33 7.29
N HIS A 125 -5.85 -14.55 5.97
CA HIS A 125 -7.06 -14.64 5.14
C HIS A 125 -7.96 -15.80 5.52
N GLN A 126 -7.40 -16.95 5.91
CA GLN A 126 -8.20 -18.06 6.42
C GLN A 126 -8.89 -17.73 7.74
N GLN A 127 -8.22 -17.03 8.66
CA GLN A 127 -8.84 -16.65 9.94
C GLN A 127 -9.96 -15.63 9.78
N THR A 128 -9.82 -14.72 8.81
CA THR A 128 -10.86 -13.73 8.50
C THR A 128 -11.99 -14.30 7.65
N HIS A 129 -11.84 -15.53 7.15
CA HIS A 129 -12.87 -16.21 6.38
C HIS A 129 -14.00 -16.69 7.30
N GLY A 130 -15.17 -16.06 7.19
CA GLY A 130 -16.33 -16.36 8.05
C GLY A 130 -16.69 -15.23 9.01
N LEU A 131 -15.93 -14.12 9.00
CA LEU A 131 -16.35 -12.90 9.69
C LEU A 131 -17.74 -12.46 9.18
N PRO A 132 -18.60 -11.94 10.07
CA PRO A 132 -19.97 -11.61 9.73
C PRO A 132 -20.01 -10.52 8.65
N SER A 133 -20.59 -10.84 7.50
CA SER A 133 -20.71 -9.91 6.35
C SER A 133 -21.56 -8.67 6.66
N ALA A 134 -22.37 -8.72 7.72
CA ALA A 134 -23.07 -7.56 8.26
C ALA A 134 -22.10 -6.50 8.81
N ILE A 135 -20.97 -6.91 9.41
CA ILE A 135 -19.97 -6.02 10.00
C ILE A 135 -18.82 -5.77 9.03
N VAL A 136 -18.29 -6.84 8.43
CA VAL A 136 -17.11 -6.79 7.56
C VAL A 136 -17.54 -6.77 6.10
N LYS A 137 -17.16 -5.69 5.41
CA LYS A 137 -17.46 -5.49 3.98
C LYS A 137 -16.46 -6.19 3.07
N ALA A 138 -15.18 -6.09 3.39
CA ALA A 138 -14.11 -6.67 2.60
C ALA A 138 -12.82 -6.77 3.42
N VAL A 139 -12.01 -7.79 3.15
CA VAL A 139 -10.64 -7.93 3.65
C VAL A 139 -9.69 -7.83 2.46
N ARG A 140 -8.64 -7.02 2.58
CA ARG A 140 -7.61 -6.82 1.54
C ARG A 140 -6.24 -7.00 2.17
N SER A 141 -5.36 -7.67 1.46
CA SER A 141 -4.01 -7.96 1.94
C SER A 141 -3.01 -7.96 0.81
N LYS A 142 -1.74 -7.78 1.17
CA LYS A 142 -0.58 -8.09 0.34
C LYS A 142 0.62 -8.31 1.25
N GLY A 143 1.08 -9.55 1.34
CA GLY A 143 1.96 -9.98 2.42
C GLY A 143 1.29 -9.73 3.77
N LEU A 144 2.04 -9.17 4.72
CA LEU A 144 1.54 -8.85 6.07
C LEU A 144 0.92 -7.45 6.19
N LEU A 145 0.72 -6.73 5.09
CA LEU A 145 -0.01 -5.47 5.10
C LEU A 145 -1.49 -5.76 4.83
N ASN A 146 -2.30 -5.78 5.88
CA ASN A 146 -3.70 -6.20 5.82
C ASN A 146 -4.65 -5.07 6.22
N ALA A 147 -5.82 -4.99 5.58
CA ALA A 147 -6.89 -4.09 5.98
C ALA A 147 -8.27 -4.75 5.89
N THR A 148 -9.06 -4.51 6.92
CA THR A 148 -10.45 -4.91 7.02
C THR A 148 -11.33 -3.68 6.86
N GLU A 149 -12.16 -3.66 5.82
CA GLU A 149 -13.18 -2.64 5.59
C GLU A 149 -14.46 -3.00 6.34
N ILE A 150 -14.92 -2.07 7.17
CA ILE A 150 -16.10 -2.19 8.02
C ILE A 150 -17.29 -1.52 7.32
N ASN A 151 -18.48 -2.11 7.44
CA ASN A 151 -19.72 -1.51 6.95
C ASN A 151 -20.06 -0.20 7.70
N SER A 152 -20.69 0.75 6.99
CA SER A 152 -20.98 2.09 7.52
C SER A 152 -21.91 2.12 8.74
N GLY A 153 -22.61 1.02 9.03
CA GLY A 153 -23.44 0.89 10.23
C GLY A 153 -22.66 0.62 11.52
N TYR A 154 -21.34 0.45 11.44
CA TYR A 154 -20.47 0.15 12.58
C TYR A 154 -19.32 1.14 12.67
N ASP A 155 -18.92 1.48 13.90
CA ASP A 155 -17.76 2.32 14.16
C ASP A 155 -16.48 1.47 14.15
N ALA A 156 -15.60 1.74 13.19
CA ALA A 156 -14.31 1.07 13.07
C ALA A 156 -13.39 1.37 14.28
N ARG A 157 -13.57 2.52 14.94
CA ARG A 157 -12.81 2.87 16.14
C ARG A 157 -13.23 2.01 17.33
N GLU A 158 -14.54 1.84 17.53
CA GLU A 158 -15.05 0.99 18.61
C GLU A 158 -14.61 -0.46 18.42
N LEU A 159 -14.70 -0.97 17.18
CA LEU A 159 -14.18 -2.30 16.85
C LEU A 159 -12.67 -2.39 17.11
N CYS A 160 -11.89 -1.36 16.74
CA CYS A 160 -10.45 -1.34 17.01
C CYS A 160 -10.12 -1.39 18.51
N ILE A 161 -10.95 -0.78 19.35
CA ILE A 161 -10.79 -0.84 20.81
C ILE A 161 -11.12 -2.24 21.33
N ARG A 162 -12.18 -2.87 20.83
CA ARG A 162 -12.52 -4.27 21.22
C ARG A 162 -11.43 -5.25 20.81
N VAL A 163 -10.85 -5.07 19.63
CA VAL A 163 -9.71 -5.88 19.15
C VAL A 163 -8.50 -5.70 20.08
N LEU A 164 -8.26 -4.48 20.58
CA LEU A 164 -7.23 -4.20 21.58
C LEU A 164 -7.53 -4.88 22.93
N GLU A 165 -8.77 -4.88 23.40
CA GLU A 165 -9.19 -5.57 24.63
C GLU A 165 -8.95 -7.09 24.55
N ASN A 166 -9.03 -7.66 23.35
CA ASN A 166 -8.67 -9.05 23.05
C ASN A 166 -7.16 -9.25 22.79
N GLY A 167 -6.32 -8.25 23.06
CA GLY A 167 -4.87 -8.37 23.00
C GLY A 167 -4.26 -8.17 21.61
N LEU A 168 -5.02 -7.74 20.61
CA LEU A 168 -4.51 -7.48 19.26
C LEU A 168 -4.42 -5.99 18.98
N LEU A 169 -3.22 -5.51 18.67
CA LEU A 169 -3.02 -4.11 18.31
C LEU A 169 -3.34 -3.89 16.83
N ALA A 170 -4.28 -2.98 16.58
CA ALA A 170 -4.63 -2.52 15.23
C ALA A 170 -4.72 -1.00 15.19
N LYS A 171 -4.76 -0.44 13.98
CA LYS A 171 -4.95 1.00 13.79
C LYS A 171 -5.99 1.27 12.73
N ILE A 172 -6.89 2.20 13.01
CA ILE A 172 -7.79 2.73 11.98
C ILE A 172 -6.99 3.51 10.91
N THR A 173 -7.36 3.31 9.65
CA THR A 173 -6.93 4.15 8.52
C THR A 173 -8.07 5.08 8.12
N HIS A 174 -7.94 5.83 7.03
CA HIS A 174 -9.00 6.76 6.62
C HIS A 174 -10.37 6.08 6.45
N GLY A 175 -11.35 6.54 7.25
CA GLY A 175 -12.74 6.08 7.22
C GLY A 175 -12.98 4.79 8.04
N HIS A 176 -13.79 3.88 7.51
CA HIS A 176 -14.21 2.64 8.18
C HIS A 176 -13.27 1.47 7.87
N LYS A 177 -11.97 1.62 8.15
CA LYS A 177 -10.97 0.59 7.80
C LYS A 177 -9.98 0.37 8.92
N ILE A 178 -9.75 -0.88 9.29
CA ILE A 178 -8.82 -1.28 10.35
C ILE A 178 -7.62 -1.96 9.68
N ARG A 179 -6.42 -1.49 9.97
CA ARG A 179 -5.17 -2.02 9.43
C ARG A 179 -4.47 -2.91 10.46
N PHE A 180 -4.03 -4.07 9.99
CA PHE A 180 -3.15 -4.99 10.69
C PHE A 180 -1.84 -5.05 9.93
N ALA A 181 -0.74 -4.76 10.61
CA ALA A 181 0.60 -4.77 10.03
C ALA A 181 1.58 -5.38 11.04
N PRO A 182 1.48 -6.69 11.30
CA PRO A 182 2.37 -7.37 12.23
C PRO A 182 3.83 -7.35 11.72
N PRO A 183 4.81 -7.56 12.61
CA PRO A 183 6.21 -7.74 12.22
C PRO A 183 6.37 -8.92 11.24
N LEU A 184 7.38 -8.84 10.36
CA LEU A 184 7.66 -9.91 9.39
C LEU A 184 8.06 -11.25 10.02
N VAL A 185 8.49 -11.22 11.29
CA VAL A 185 8.87 -12.39 12.08
C VAL A 185 7.69 -13.05 12.82
N ILE A 186 6.45 -12.63 12.53
CA ILE A 186 5.25 -13.24 13.12
C ILE A 186 5.15 -14.71 12.70
N ASP A 187 4.84 -15.59 13.66
CA ASP A 187 4.69 -17.02 13.39
C ASP A 187 3.23 -17.45 13.17
N GLU A 188 3.04 -18.68 12.65
CA GLU A 188 1.71 -19.25 12.35
C GLU A 188 0.79 -19.32 13.56
N THR A 189 1.35 -19.58 14.75
CA THR A 189 0.60 -19.68 16.00
C THR A 189 0.07 -18.31 16.40
N GLN A 190 0.91 -17.28 16.30
CA GLN A 190 0.54 -15.89 16.57
C GLN A 190 -0.54 -15.39 15.59
N VAL A 191 -0.41 -15.70 14.29
CA VAL A 191 -1.46 -15.36 13.29
C VAL A 191 -2.79 -16.04 13.62
N THR A 192 -2.74 -17.32 14.00
CA THR A 192 -3.95 -18.10 14.31
C THR A 192 -4.65 -17.63 15.58
N LEU A 193 -3.90 -17.42 16.67
CA LEU A 193 -4.42 -16.91 17.94
C LEU A 193 -5.03 -15.51 17.78
N SER A 194 -4.35 -14.65 17.04
CA SER A 194 -4.83 -13.29 16.76
C SER A 194 -6.11 -13.28 15.91
N GLY A 195 -6.35 -14.31 15.12
CA GLY A 195 -7.48 -14.36 14.19
C GLY A 195 -8.78 -14.91 14.79
N ARG A 196 -8.70 -15.90 15.69
CA ARG A 196 -9.90 -16.56 16.28
C ARG A 196 -10.50 -15.84 17.46
N ASP A 197 -9.67 -15.27 18.32
CA ASP A 197 -10.13 -14.73 19.61
C ASP A 197 -10.29 -13.20 19.60
N ALA A 198 -9.73 -12.51 18.60
CA ALA A 198 -9.69 -11.05 18.58
C ALA A 198 -10.66 -10.35 17.61
N LEU A 199 -11.20 -11.05 16.60
CA LEU A 199 -12.06 -10.50 15.53
C LEU A 199 -13.47 -11.11 15.52
#